data_AF-A0A3G1KXT3-F1
#
_entry.id   AF-A0A3G1KXT3-F1
#
_cell.length_a   1.000
_cell.length_b   1.000
_cell.length_c   1.000
_cell.angle_alpha   90.00
_cell.angle_beta   90.00
_cell.angle_gamma   90.00
#
_symmetry.space_group_name_H-M   'P 1'
#
loop_
_entity.id
_entity.type
_entity.pdbx_description
1 polymer ?
#
loop_
_entity_poly.entity_id
_entity_poly.type
_entity_poly.pdbx_seq_one_letter_code
_entity_poly.pdbx_strand_id
1 'polypeptide(L)' 'MLKRSMEKKEAAAIGIIGIPDEETITMLEKELGKPIKKIEKNGKIILLVGKGLFKKKIVIPIEE' A
#
# COMPACT_ATOMS: atom_id res chain seq x y z
N MET A 1 14.11 5.34 -34.23
CA MET A 1 12.89 4.92 -33.51
C MET A 1 13.12 3.56 -32.89
N LEU A 2 13.17 3.45 -31.56
CA LEU A 2 13.24 2.16 -30.87
C LEU A 2 12.10 2.10 -29.87
N LYS A 3 11.00 1.44 -30.24
CA LYS A 3 9.89 1.12 -29.33
C LYS A 3 10.42 0.11 -28.32
N ARG A 4 10.71 0.54 -27.08
CA ARG A 4 10.87 -0.39 -25.96
C ARG A 4 9.50 -0.69 -25.38
N SER A 5 9.12 -1.94 -25.54
CA SER A 5 7.88 -2.55 -25.09
C SER A 5 7.64 -2.32 -23.61
N MET A 6 6.37 -2.13 -23.27
CA MET A 6 5.83 -1.93 -21.94
C MET A 6 6.14 -3.14 -21.04
N GLU A 7 7.11 -3.04 -20.15
CA GLU A 7 7.03 -3.78 -18.90
C GLU A 7 6.08 -3.01 -17.99
N LYS A 8 4.81 -3.39 -18.02
CA LYS A 8 3.85 -3.02 -16.98
C LYS A 8 4.42 -3.58 -15.68
N LYS A 9 5.19 -2.76 -14.95
CA LYS A 9 5.68 -3.07 -13.61
C LYS A 9 4.53 -3.68 -12.84
N GLU A 10 4.69 -4.94 -12.46
CA GLU A 10 3.68 -5.74 -11.76
C GLU A 10 3.03 -4.85 -10.71
N ALA A 11 1.73 -4.59 -10.89
CA ALA A 11 0.96 -3.92 -9.88
C ALA A 11 0.90 -4.88 -8.69
N ALA A 12 1.85 -4.78 -7.77
CA ALA A 12 1.83 -5.55 -6.54
C ALA A 12 0.45 -5.35 -5.89
N ALA A 13 -0.34 -6.40 -5.93
CA ALA A 13 -1.63 -6.49 -5.29
C ALA A 13 -1.33 -6.79 -3.82
N ILE A 14 -1.33 -5.75 -2.99
CA ILE A 14 -1.25 -5.93 -1.54
C ILE A 14 -2.65 -6.37 -1.11
N GLY A 15 -2.82 -7.68 -0.92
CA GLY A 15 -4.02 -8.25 -0.32
C GLY A 15 -3.91 -8.16 1.19
N ILE A 16 -4.87 -7.51 1.83
CA ILE A 16 -4.93 -7.37 3.30
C ILE A 16 -6.20 -8.07 3.75
N ILE A 17 -6.05 -9.09 4.60
CA ILE A 17 -7.16 -9.81 5.23
C ILE A 17 -7.21 -9.33 6.67
N GLY A 18 -8.26 -8.61 7.03
CA GLY A 18 -8.42 -7.99 8.35
C GLY A 18 -7.80 -6.58 8.46
N ILE A 19 -7.74 -6.05 9.68
CA ILE A 19 -7.17 -4.74 9.99
C ILE A 19 -5.67 -4.92 10.25
N PRO A 20 -4.79 -4.27 9.47
CA PRO A 20 -3.36 -4.36 9.72
C PRO A 20 -2.98 -3.60 10.99
N ASP A 21 -2.27 -4.30 11.87
CA ASP A 21 -1.67 -3.78 13.09
C ASP A 21 -0.24 -3.24 12.82
N GLU A 22 0.40 -2.71 13.86
CA GLU A 22 1.72 -2.09 13.73
C GLU A 22 2.82 -3.09 13.36
N GLU A 23 2.69 -4.34 13.81
CA GLU A 23 3.63 -5.41 13.47
C GLU A 23 3.52 -5.76 11.99
N THR A 24 2.30 -5.91 11.48
CA THR A 24 2.03 -6.13 10.06
C THR A 24 2.57 -4.98 9.20
N ILE A 25 2.37 -3.73 9.63
CA ILE A 25 2.90 -2.57 8.91
C ILE A 25 4.43 -2.63 8.86
N THR A 26 5.08 -2.91 9.99
CA THR A 26 6.54 -2.98 10.06
C THR A 26 7.10 -4.10 9.18
N MET A 27 6.43 -5.26 9.15
CA MET A 27 6.77 -6.37 8.27
C MET A 27 6.63 -5.97 6.80
N LEU A 28 5.49 -5.36 6.42
CA LEU A 28 5.23 -4.90 5.05
C LEU A 28 6.21 -3.81 4.61
N GLU A 29 6.62 -2.90 5.49
CA GLU A 29 7.63 -1.88 5.19
C GLU A 29 8.97 -2.51 4.81
N LYS A 30 9.38 -3.56 5.55
CA LYS A 30 10.61 -4.32 5.28
C LYS A 30 10.51 -5.11 3.98
N GLU A 31 9.41 -5.82 3.75
CA GLU A 31 9.22 -6.63 2.53
C GLU A 31 9.11 -5.77 1.27
N LEU A 32 8.36 -4.67 1.33
CA LEU A 32 8.13 -3.79 0.17
C LEU A 32 9.26 -2.77 -0.04
N GLY A 33 10.17 -2.61 0.94
CA GLY A 33 11.24 -1.61 0.92
C GLY A 33 10.71 -0.18 0.80
N LYS A 34 9.46 0.05 1.20
CA LYS A 34 8.73 1.33 1.05
C LYS A 34 8.08 1.67 2.37
N PRO A 35 8.08 2.94 2.78
CA PRO A 35 7.38 3.33 4.00
C PRO A 35 5.87 3.21 3.81
N ILE A 36 5.19 2.85 4.88
CA ILE A 36 3.75 2.65 4.93
C ILE A 36 3.21 3.48 6.08
N LYS A 37 2.35 4.44 5.75
CA LYS A 37 1.65 5.23 6.76
C LYS A 37 0.21 4.74 6.87
N LYS A 38 -0.16 4.27 8.06
CA LYS A 38 -1.55 3.99 8.43
C LYS A 38 -2.24 5.26 8.94
N ILE A 39 -3.47 5.46 8.51
CA ILE A 39 -4.35 6.56 8.93
C ILE A 39 -5.73 5.95 9.14
N GLU A 40 -6.28 6.12 10.33
CA GLU A 40 -7.67 5.79 10.62
C GLU A 40 -8.51 7.06 10.54
N LYS A 41 -9.54 7.05 9.69
CA LYS A 41 -10.40 8.22 9.51
C LYS A 41 -11.79 7.79 9.07
N ASN A 42 -12.82 8.29 9.76
CA ASN A 42 -14.23 8.09 9.41
C ASN A 42 -14.63 6.61 9.22
N GLY A 43 -14.24 5.74 10.15
CA GLY A 43 -14.55 4.30 10.08
C GLY A 43 -13.84 3.55 8.94
N LYS A 44 -12.75 4.11 8.42
CA LYS A 44 -11.95 3.49 7.35
C LYS A 44 -10.48 3.57 7.69
N ILE A 45 -9.75 2.56 7.27
CA ILE A 45 -8.29 2.51 7.38
C ILE A 45 -7.71 2.85 6.02
N ILE A 46 -6.81 3.82 6.01
CA ILE A 46 -6.11 4.27 4.82
C ILE A 46 -4.64 3.94 5.02
N LEU A 47 -4.08 3.12 4.12
CA LEU A 47 -2.65 2.87 4.05
C LEU A 47 -2.06 3.63 2.88
N LEU A 48 -1.05 4.44 3.17
CA LEU A 48 -0.26 5.15 2.17
C LEU A 48 1.09 4.47 2.04
N VAL A 49 1.30 3.78 0.92
CA VAL A 49 2.53 3.05 0.63
C VAL A 49 3.41 3.89 -0.30
N GLY A 50 4.62 4.26 0.14
CA GLY A 50 5.63 4.97 -0.64
C GLY A 50 5.99 6.37 -0.14
N LYS A 51 6.86 7.06 -0.88
CA LYS A 51 7.38 8.41 -0.55
C LYS A 51 6.92 9.46 -1.57
N GLY A 52 6.83 10.71 -1.13
CA GLY A 52 6.52 11.86 -2.00
C GLY A 52 5.13 11.81 -2.64
N LEU A 53 5.06 12.22 -3.91
CA LEU A 53 3.83 12.26 -4.72
C LEU A 53 3.41 10.89 -5.25
N PHE A 54 4.31 9.90 -5.27
CA PHE A 54 4.07 8.56 -5.82
C PHE A 54 3.52 7.57 -4.77
N LYS A 55 2.80 8.09 -3.77
CA LYS A 55 2.18 7.26 -2.73
C LYS A 55 0.98 6.52 -3.29
N LYS A 56 0.96 5.19 -3.13
CA LYS A 56 -0.22 4.38 -3.41
C LYS A 56 -1.14 4.44 -2.18
N LYS A 57 -2.42 4.75 -2.41
CA LYS A 57 -3.43 4.78 -1.36
C LYS A 57 -4.27 3.51 -1.42
N ILE A 58 -4.34 2.79 -0.31
CA ILE A 58 -5.22 1.63 -0.11
C ILE A 58 -6.24 2.04 0.94
N VAL A 59 -7.53 1.83 0.65
CA VAL A 59 -8.62 2.14 1.57
C VAL A 59 -9.30 0.83 1.93
N ILE A 60 -9.33 0.53 3.22
CA ILE A 60 -9.97 -0.64 3.80
C ILE A 60 -11.19 -0.11 4.59
N PRO A 61 -12.42 -0.42 4.17
CA PRO A 61 -13.58 -0.14 5.01
C PRO A 61 -13.52 -1.02 6.26
N ILE A 62 -13.80 -0.43 7.43
CA ILE A 62 -14.08 -1.23 8.62
C ILE A 62 -15.59 -1.51 8.56
N GLU A 63 -15.97 -2.75 8.25
CA GLU A 63 -17.34 -3.20 8.46
C GLU A 63 -17.51 -3.39 9.97
N GLU A 64 -18.49 -2.68 10.54
CA GLU A 64 -18.87 -2.75 11.95
C GLU A 64 -19.73 -4.00 12.22
#